data_AF-A0A4Q2VXZ4-F1
#
_entry.id   AF-A0A4Q2VXZ4-F1
#
_cell.length_a   1.000
_cell.length_b   1.000
_cell.length_c   1.000
_cell.angle_alpha   90.00
_cell.angle_beta   90.00
_cell.angle_gamma   90.00
#
_symmetry.space_group_name_H-M   'P 1'
#
loop_
_entity.id
_entity.type
_entity.pdbx_description
1 polymer ?
#
loop_
_entity_poly.entity_id
_entity_poly.type
_entity_poly.pdbx_seq_one_letter_code
_entity_poly.pdbx_strand_id
1 'polypeptide(L)' 'MAYDILGKKDVALKIMTPEVSNEHDYKIQTEIARDIQDVSHLMLYENTFLLRGTHGNHRVKV' A
#
# COMPACT_ATOMS: atom_id res chain seq x y z
N MET A 1 0.63 14.65 -1.46
CA MET A 1 -0.44 13.79 -1.98
C MET A 1 -0.13 13.49 -3.43
N ALA A 2 -0.41 12.27 -3.89
CA ALA A 2 -0.28 11.92 -5.30
C ALA A 2 -1.66 11.99 -5.95
N TYR A 3 -1.68 12.14 -7.27
CA TYR A 3 -2.93 12.22 -8.02
C TYR A 3 -3.13 10.93 -8.84
N ASP A 4 -4.21 10.21 -8.57
CA ASP A 4 -4.65 9.10 -9.41
C ASP A 4 -5.33 9.67 -10.67
N ILE A 5 -4.66 9.50 -11.81
CA ILE A 5 -5.12 10.03 -13.11
C ILE A 5 -6.38 9.29 -13.59
N LEU A 6 -6.52 8.00 -13.29
CA LEU A 6 -7.64 7.19 -13.73
C LEU A 6 -8.87 7.46 -12.85
N GLY A 7 -8.68 7.43 -11.53
CA GLY A 7 -9.73 7.72 -10.55
C GLY A 7 -10.04 9.21 -10.38
N LYS A 8 -9.21 10.09 -10.92
CA LYS A 8 -9.30 11.57 -10.82
C LYS A 8 -9.42 12.07 -9.38
N LYS A 9 -8.64 11.50 -8.47
CA LYS A 9 -8.68 11.83 -7.04
C LYS A 9 -7.28 11.93 -6.44
N ASP A 10 -7.17 12.72 -5.38
CA ASP A 10 -5.98 12.71 -4.53
C ASP A 10 -5.90 11.42 -3.72
N VAL A 11 -4.71 10.86 -3.64
CA VAL A 11 -4.41 9.63 -2.90
C VAL A 11 -3.17 9.81 -2.03
N ALA A 12 -3.16 9.08 -0.91
CA ALA A 12 -1.96 8.89 -0.11
C ALA A 12 -1.11 7.77 -0.75
N LEU A 13 0.21 7.84 -0.62
CA LEU A 13 1.10 6.76 -1.05
C LEU A 13 2.03 6.39 0.09
N LYS A 14 2.15 5.10 0.40
CA LYS A 14 3.24 4.54 1.21
C LYS A 14 4.20 3.79 0.31
N ILE A 15 5.41 4.31 0.14
CA ILE A 15 6.48 3.67 -0.64
C ILE A 15 7.39 2.91 0.34
N MET A 16 7.53 1.61 0.14
CA MET A 16 8.36 0.75 0.99
C MET A 16 9.70 0.45 0.31
N THR A 17 10.75 0.32 1.12
CA THR A 17 12.06 -0.11 0.63
C THR A 17 12.03 -1.58 0.18
N PRO A 18 13.01 -2.06 -0.60
CA PRO A 18 13.02 -3.46 -1.07
C PRO A 18 13.37 -4.49 0.03
N GLU A 19 13.46 -4.08 1.30
CA GLU A 19 13.88 -4.94 2.41
C GLU A 19 12.82 -5.97 2.81
N VAL A 20 13.29 -7.14 3.26
CA VAL A 20 12.47 -8.30 3.67
C VAL A 20 11.49 -7.95 4.79
N SER A 21 11.83 -6.99 5.65
CA SER A 21 10.96 -6.47 6.72
C SER A 21 9.63 -5.92 6.20
N ASN A 22 9.56 -5.42 4.96
CA ASN A 22 8.37 -4.80 4.41
C ASN A 22 7.29 -5.79 3.94
N GLU A 23 7.67 -7.06 3.74
CA GLU A 23 6.70 -8.14 3.48
C GLU A 23 5.87 -8.45 4.73
N HIS A 24 6.43 -8.26 5.94
CA HIS A 24 5.70 -8.40 7.19
C HIS A 24 4.61 -7.34 7.35
N ASP A 25 4.95 -6.08 7.06
CA ASP A 25 4.02 -4.94 7.03
C ASP A 25 2.87 -5.15 6.04
N TYR A 26 3.14 -5.79 4.90
CA TYR A 26 2.11 -6.16 3.93
C TYR A 26 1.20 -7.26 4.46
N LYS A 27 1.78 -8.32 5.03
CA LYS A 27 1.03 -9.46 5.54
C LYS A 27 0.08 -9.07 6.67
N ILE A 28 0.56 -8.34 7.68
CA ILE A 28 -0.28 -7.92 8.82
C ILE A 28 -1.48 -7.09 8.36
N GLN A 29 -1.26 -6.12 7.47
CA GLN A 29 -2.34 -5.27 6.95
C GLN A 29 -3.38 -6.07 6.17
N THR A 30 -2.95 -7.08 5.41
CA THR A 30 -3.85 -7.97 4.67
C THR A 30 -4.70 -8.81 5.63
N GLU A 31 -4.11 -9.33 6.70
CA GLU A 31 -4.86 -10.08 7.72
C GLU A 31 -5.86 -9.19 8.47
N ILE A 32 -5.46 -7.96 8.85
CA ILE A 32 -6.37 -6.96 9.46
C ILE A 32 -7.57 -6.68 8.55
N ALA A 33 -7.32 -6.44 7.26
CA ALA A 33 -8.39 -6.17 6.30
C ALA A 33 -9.33 -7.37 6.08
N ARG A 34 -8.84 -8.60 6.27
CA ARG A 34 -9.65 -9.82 6.11
C ARG A 34 -10.50 -10.13 7.34
N ASP A 35 -9.94 -9.95 8.54
CA ASP A 35 -10.54 -10.44 9.78
C ASP A 35 -11.48 -9.41 10.44
N ILE A 36 -11.43 -8.14 10.04
CA ILE A 36 -12.27 -7.06 10.61
C ILE A 36 -13.45 -6.75 9.69
N GLN A 37 -14.67 -6.82 10.24
CA GLN A 37 -15.90 -6.45 9.51
C GLN A 37 -16.14 -4.95 9.42
N ASP A 38 -15.80 -4.19 10.48
CA ASP A 38 -15.94 -2.74 10.50
C ASP A 38 -14.60 -2.05 10.20
N VAL A 39 -14.49 -1.55 8.97
CA VAL A 39 -13.32 -0.82 8.48
C VAL A 39 -13.54 0.69 8.43
N SER A 40 -14.67 1.20 8.94
CA SER A 40 -15.04 2.62 8.85
C SER A 40 -14.04 3.57 9.52
N HIS A 41 -13.30 3.06 10.51
CA HIS A 41 -12.27 3.80 11.25
C HIS A 41 -10.84 3.38 10.89
N LEU A 42 -10.67 2.53 9.86
CA LEU A 42 -9.38 2.07 9.40
C LEU A 42 -9.09 2.63 8.01
N MET A 43 -7.94 3.27 7.87
CA MET A 43 -7.40 3.57 6.54
C MET A 43 -6.69 2.33 6.00
N LEU A 44 -7.40 1.59 5.15
CA LEU A 44 -6.85 0.46 4.39
C LEU A 44 -6.32 0.94 3.04
N TYR A 45 -5.31 0.25 2.53
CA TYR A 45 -4.80 0.52 1.19
C TYR A 45 -5.79 0.03 0.14
N GLU A 46 -6.09 0.86 -0.84
CA GLU A 46 -6.97 0.54 -1.97
C GLU A 46 -6.25 -0.31 -3.00
N ASN A 47 -4.95 -0.08 -3.20
CA ASN A 47 -4.17 -0.77 -4.22
C ASN A 47 -2.70 -0.95 -3.83
N THR A 48 -2.03 -1.91 -4.46
CA THR A 48 -0.59 -2.16 -4.28
C THR A 48 0.06 -2.49 -5.62
N PHE A 49 1.21 -1.85 -5.91
CA PHE A 49 2.00 -2.13 -7.10
C PHE A 49 3.51 -2.08 -6.83
N LEU A 50 4.30 -2.57 -7.78
CA LEU A 50 5.76 -2.54 -7.72
C LEU A 50 6.30 -1.45 -8.62
N LEU A 51 7.08 -0.54 -8.06
CA LEU A 51 7.85 0.47 -8.76
C LEU A 51 9.30 -0.01 -8.91
N ARG A 52 9.77 -0.16 -10.15
CA ARG A 52 11.14 -0.58 -10.42
C ARG A 52 12.11 0.57 -10.17
N GLY A 53 13.09 0.37 -9.29
CA GLY A 53 14.17 1.30 -9.02
C GLY A 53 15.54 0.70 -9.36
N THR A 54 16.58 1.53 -9.36
CA THR A 54 17.96 1.11 -9.66
C THR A 54 18.52 0.10 -8.66
N HIS A 55 18.01 0.10 -7.43
CA HIS A 55 18.46 -0.75 -6.32
C HIS A 55 17.44 -1.84 -5.95
N GLY A 56 16.46 -2.12 -6.83
CA GLY A 56 15.43 -3.13 -6.61
C GLY A 56 14.01 -2.61 -6.82
N ASN A 57 13.04 -3.48 -6.58
CA ASN A 57 11.62 -3.14 -6.70
C ASN A 57 11.10 -2.59 -5.37
N HIS A 58 10.48 -1.42 -5.43
CA HIS A 58 9.81 -0.79 -4.31
C HIS A 58 8.33 -1.14 -4.34
N ARG A 59 7.77 -1.60 -3.22
CA ARG A 59 6.33 -1.83 -3.12
C ARG A 59 5.65 -0.51 -2.73
N VAL A 60 4.72 -0.07 -3.55
CA VAL A 60 3.93 1.15 -3.33
C VAL A 60 2.51 0.74 -2.97
N LYS A 61 1.98 1.34 -1.91
CA LYS A 61 0.58 1.19 -1.49
C LYS A 61 -0.14 2.52 -1.66
N VAL A 62 -1.33 2.46 -2.25
CA VAL A 62 -2.26 3.59 -2.47
C VAL A 62 -3.34 3.53 -1.41
#